data_AF-A0A3S9ESL5-F1
#
_entry.id   AF-A0A3S9ESL5-F1
#
_cell.length_a   1.000
_cell.length_b   1.000
_cell.length_c   1.000
_cell.angle_alpha   90.00
_cell.angle_beta   90.00
_cell.angle_gamma   90.00
#
_symmetry.space_group_name_H-M   'P 1'
#
loop_
_entity.id
_entity.type
_entity.pdbx_description
1 polymer ?
#
loop_
_entity_poly.entity_id
_entity_poly.type
_entity_poly.pdbx_seq_one_letter_code
_entity_poly.pdbx_strand_id
1 'polypeptide(L)'
;MIWLALGGVGAAAEARCPKGEAPIQPEDIEAAPDCIQAHKLHDACAWGSSGDATMTEIVMSKCEAGFFDHMTAAQKRRYEARGRACGERYPVTPLGGSIQIYLSAMCHEDLAVTYFKAAKGGRIAGTPPWKVPDIAE
;
A
#
# COMPACT_ATOMS: atom_id res chain seq x y z
N MET A 1 -38.86 6.68 -36.76
CA MET A 1 -37.45 6.97 -36.46
C MET A 1 -37.22 6.76 -34.99
N ILE A 2 -36.59 5.65 -34.63
CA ILE A 2 -36.25 5.28 -33.25
C ILE A 2 -34.95 6.01 -32.90
N TRP A 3 -35.01 6.97 -31.99
CA TRP A 3 -33.81 7.56 -31.40
C TRP A 3 -33.42 6.73 -30.19
N LEU A 4 -32.38 5.90 -30.36
CA LEU A 4 -31.71 5.20 -29.27
C LEU A 4 -30.91 6.22 -28.45
N ALA A 5 -31.19 6.26 -27.16
CA ALA A 5 -30.42 7.01 -26.18
C ALA A 5 -29.02 6.40 -26.06
N LEU A 6 -27.99 7.22 -26.30
CA LEU A 6 -26.63 6.93 -25.85
C LEU A 6 -26.50 7.50 -24.44
N GLY A 7 -26.80 6.65 -23.46
CA GLY A 7 -26.41 6.89 -22.07
C GLY A 7 -24.89 6.94 -22.00
N GLY A 8 -24.35 8.09 -21.60
CA GLY A 8 -22.94 8.25 -21.31
C GLY A 8 -22.56 7.28 -20.20
N VAL A 9 -21.64 6.37 -20.52
CA VAL A 9 -20.93 5.56 -19.53
C VAL A 9 -20.25 6.55 -18.57
N GLY A 10 -20.68 6.55 -17.32
CA GLY A 10 -20.02 7.33 -16.28
C GLY A 10 -18.57 6.89 -16.21
N ALA A 11 -17.65 7.81 -16.51
CA ALA A 11 -16.26 7.64 -16.13
C ALA A 11 -16.25 7.43 -14.61
N ALA A 12 -15.83 6.24 -14.17
CA ALA A 12 -15.39 6.09 -12.79
C ALA A 12 -14.39 7.22 -12.55
N ALA A 13 -14.68 8.09 -11.59
CA ALA A 13 -13.73 9.12 -11.21
C ALA A 13 -12.50 8.39 -10.69
N GLU A 14 -11.51 8.20 -11.55
CA GLU A 14 -10.16 7.82 -11.17
C GLU A 14 -9.81 8.72 -10.00
N ALA A 15 -9.43 8.13 -8.87
CA ALA A 15 -8.90 8.89 -7.75
C ALA A 15 -7.68 9.64 -8.29
N ARG A 16 -7.88 10.87 -8.74
CA ARG A 16 -6.83 11.60 -9.46
C ARG A 16 -5.73 11.85 -8.46
N CYS A 17 -4.55 11.33 -8.78
CA CYS A 17 -3.33 11.70 -8.11
C CYS A 17 -3.28 13.23 -7.94
N PRO A 18 -2.92 13.79 -6.77
CA PRO A 18 -2.97 15.23 -6.54
C PRO A 18 -2.17 16.08 -7.54
N LYS A 19 -1.20 15.47 -8.24
CA LYS A 19 -0.39 16.08 -9.30
C LYS A 19 -0.96 15.91 -10.72
N GLY A 20 -2.20 15.43 -10.88
CA GLY A 20 -2.80 15.15 -12.18
C GLY A 20 -2.10 13.96 -12.85
N GLU A 21 -1.70 14.12 -14.11
CA GLU A 21 -1.00 13.07 -14.89
C GLU A 21 0.49 12.93 -14.52
N ALA A 22 1.07 13.90 -13.78
CA ALA A 22 2.47 13.82 -13.42
C ALA A 22 2.69 12.76 -12.32
N PRO A 23 3.67 11.86 -12.46
CA PRO A 23 3.95 10.85 -11.45
C PRO A 23 4.46 11.52 -10.16
N ILE A 24 3.95 11.07 -9.01
CA ILE A 24 4.57 11.39 -7.72
C ILE A 24 5.98 10.81 -7.66
N GLN A 25 6.85 11.43 -6.89
CA GLN A 25 8.21 10.97 -6.64
C GLN A 25 8.34 10.53 -5.17
N PRO A 26 9.39 9.76 -4.81
CA PRO A 26 9.67 9.39 -3.42
C PRO A 26 9.62 10.58 -2.44
N GLU A 27 10.09 11.75 -2.84
CA GLU A 27 10.10 12.96 -2.02
C GLU A 27 8.68 13.46 -1.67
N ASP A 28 7.69 13.18 -2.52
CA ASP A 28 6.29 13.50 -2.23
C ASP A 28 5.73 12.63 -1.11
N ILE A 29 6.12 11.34 -1.09
CA ILE A 29 5.79 10.41 -0.02
C ILE A 29 6.52 10.82 1.27
N GLU A 30 7.80 11.20 1.19
CA GLU A 30 8.56 11.71 2.32
C GLU A 30 7.95 12.97 2.94
N ALA A 31 7.45 13.88 2.11
CA ALA A 31 6.80 15.12 2.53
C ALA A 31 5.42 14.87 3.17
N ALA A 32 4.82 13.69 2.97
CA ALA A 32 3.54 13.36 3.60
C ALA A 32 3.67 13.33 5.14
N PRO A 33 2.70 13.92 5.87
CA PRO A 33 2.82 14.20 7.29
C PRO A 33 2.85 12.96 8.19
N ASP A 34 2.19 11.88 7.78
CA ASP A 34 2.15 10.63 8.53
C ASP A 34 1.98 9.40 7.62
N CYS A 35 2.04 8.21 8.22
CA CYS A 35 1.82 6.92 7.56
C CYS A 35 0.53 6.87 6.73
N ILE A 36 -0.59 7.36 7.27
CA ILE A 36 -1.91 7.26 6.61
C ILE A 36 -1.96 8.17 5.39
N GLN A 37 -1.41 9.38 5.48
CA GLN A 37 -1.35 10.30 4.35
C GLN A 37 -0.33 9.85 3.30
N ALA A 38 0.80 9.29 3.71
CA ALA A 38 1.79 8.72 2.80
C ALA A 38 1.19 7.55 2.00
N HIS A 39 0.55 6.60 2.68
CA HIS A 39 -0.15 5.48 2.05
C HIS A 39 -1.26 5.93 1.10
N LYS A 40 -2.12 6.87 1.52
CA LYS A 40 -3.19 7.39 0.66
C LYS A 40 -2.64 8.04 -0.62
N LEU A 41 -1.51 8.73 -0.52
CA LEU A 41 -0.87 9.35 -1.68
C LEU A 41 -0.31 8.27 -2.61
N HIS A 42 0.39 7.28 -2.05
CA HIS A 42 0.96 6.19 -2.84
C HIS A 42 -0.11 5.33 -3.51
N ASP A 43 -1.12 4.86 -2.77
CA ASP A 43 -2.23 4.03 -3.27
C ASP A 43 -3.01 4.73 -4.39
N ALA A 44 -3.21 6.05 -4.30
CA ALA A 44 -3.91 6.82 -5.33
C ALA A 44 -3.04 7.12 -6.58
N CYS A 45 -1.73 6.98 -6.49
CA CYS A 45 -0.79 7.43 -7.52
C CYS A 45 0.21 6.35 -7.95
N ALA A 46 0.00 5.09 -7.55
CA ALA A 46 0.93 4.01 -7.79
C ALA A 46 1.23 3.86 -9.29
N TRP A 47 2.49 3.57 -9.62
CA TRP A 47 2.94 3.45 -11.01
C TRP A 47 2.65 2.06 -11.59
N GLY A 48 2.36 1.06 -10.75
CA GLY A 48 2.23 -0.34 -11.19
C GLY A 48 3.56 -0.94 -11.65
N SER A 49 4.67 -0.51 -11.05
CA SER A 49 6.03 -0.83 -11.49
C SER A 49 7.01 -1.06 -10.34
N SER A 50 8.25 -1.45 -10.65
CA SER A 50 9.27 -1.64 -9.63
C SER A 50 9.64 -0.35 -8.89
N GLY A 51 9.31 0.83 -9.43
CA GLY A 51 9.51 2.11 -8.74
C GLY A 51 8.68 2.24 -7.46
N ASP A 52 7.51 1.59 -7.41
CA ASP A 52 6.63 1.60 -6.23
C ASP A 52 7.24 0.88 -5.02
N ALA A 53 8.27 0.03 -5.22
CA ALA A 53 8.98 -0.58 -4.12
C ALA A 53 9.71 0.45 -3.26
N THR A 54 10.35 1.44 -3.87
CA THR A 54 11.02 2.52 -3.13
C THR A 54 10.02 3.41 -2.39
N MET A 55 8.89 3.73 -3.04
CA MET A 55 7.83 4.51 -2.38
C MET A 55 7.20 3.74 -1.21
N THR A 56 6.95 2.44 -1.40
CA THR A 56 6.49 1.52 -0.36
C THR A 56 7.40 1.52 0.85
N GLU A 57 8.72 1.42 0.65
CA GLU A 57 9.70 1.41 1.75
C GLU A 57 9.60 2.68 2.61
N ILE A 58 9.37 3.83 1.98
CA ILE A 58 9.18 5.12 2.68
C ILE A 58 7.88 5.12 3.48
N VAL A 59 6.76 4.66 2.88
CA VAL A 59 5.49 4.55 3.59
C VAL A 59 5.63 3.60 4.78
N MET A 60 6.18 2.41 4.56
CA MET A 60 6.40 1.40 5.59
C MET A 60 7.24 1.94 6.74
N SER A 61 8.35 2.62 6.45
CA SER A 61 9.20 3.23 7.47
C SER A 61 8.43 4.21 8.36
N LYS A 62 7.61 5.09 7.75
CA LYS A 62 6.74 6.02 8.49
C LYS A 62 5.71 5.28 9.34
N CYS A 63 5.12 4.20 8.84
CA CYS A 63 4.17 3.40 9.57
C CYS A 63 4.82 2.67 10.74
N GLU A 64 5.92 1.96 10.50
CA GLU A 64 6.62 1.15 11.50
C GLU A 64 7.17 2.00 12.64
N ALA A 65 7.65 3.22 12.38
CA ALA A 65 8.04 4.17 13.42
C ALA A 65 6.94 4.45 14.45
N GLY A 66 5.66 4.29 14.06
CA GLY A 66 4.52 4.50 14.93
C GLY A 66 4.14 3.33 15.84
N PHE A 67 4.68 2.12 15.63
CA PHE A 67 4.25 0.93 16.38
C PHE A 67 5.31 -0.12 16.65
N PHE A 68 6.35 -0.23 15.82
CA PHE A 68 7.22 -1.42 15.77
C PHE A 68 8.01 -1.65 17.06
N ASP A 69 8.54 -0.60 17.68
CA ASP A 69 9.30 -0.69 18.93
C ASP A 69 8.44 -1.02 20.15
N HIS A 70 7.14 -0.85 20.03
CA HIS A 70 6.18 -1.16 21.09
C HIS A 70 5.55 -2.54 20.95
N MET A 71 5.93 -3.30 19.93
CA MET A 71 5.46 -4.66 19.72
C MET A 71 6.18 -5.65 20.64
N THR A 72 5.41 -6.57 21.22
CA THR A 72 5.96 -7.77 21.85
C THR A 72 6.66 -8.67 20.81
N ALA A 73 7.54 -9.56 21.26
CA ALA A 73 8.20 -10.53 20.37
C ALA A 73 7.19 -11.41 19.60
N ALA A 74 6.07 -11.78 20.22
CA ALA A 74 5.03 -12.56 19.57
C ALA A 74 4.33 -11.77 18.44
N GLN A 75 4.07 -10.48 18.67
CA GLN A 75 3.51 -9.60 17.65
C GLN A 75 4.48 -9.41 16.47
N LYS A 76 5.78 -9.20 16.74
CA LYS A 76 6.81 -9.06 15.68
C LYS A 76 6.89 -10.30 14.80
N ARG A 77 6.97 -11.49 15.41
CA ARG A 77 6.94 -12.77 14.67
C ARG A 77 5.69 -12.93 13.81
N ARG A 78 4.53 -12.44 14.28
CA ARG A 78 3.27 -12.50 13.52
C ARG A 78 3.25 -11.50 12.37
N TYR A 79 3.80 -10.30 12.56
CA TYR A 79 3.98 -9.30 11.50
C TYR A 79 4.91 -9.84 10.40
N GLU A 80 6.07 -10.38 10.77
CA GLU A 80 6.99 -11.03 9.83
C GLU A 80 6.34 -12.21 9.08
N ALA A 81 5.57 -13.06 9.77
CA ALA A 81 4.87 -14.17 9.14
C ALA A 81 3.81 -13.70 8.13
N ARG A 82 3.15 -12.58 8.41
CA ARG A 82 2.20 -11.95 7.47
C ARG A 82 2.92 -11.31 6.29
N GLY A 83 4.08 -10.69 6.51
CA GLY A 83 4.93 -10.20 5.43
C GLY A 83 5.36 -11.33 4.50
N ARG A 84 5.75 -12.50 5.03
CA ARG A 84 6.07 -13.67 4.17
C ARG A 84 4.89 -14.12 3.31
N ALA A 85 3.66 -14.01 3.80
CA ALA A 85 2.46 -14.34 3.03
C ALA A 85 2.28 -13.43 1.80
N CYS A 86 2.79 -12.19 1.82
CA CYS A 86 2.84 -11.34 0.62
C CYS A 86 3.73 -11.94 -0.46
N GLY A 87 4.94 -12.38 -0.10
CA GLY A 87 5.86 -13.04 -1.03
C GLY A 87 5.36 -14.39 -1.56
N GLU A 88 4.55 -15.11 -0.78
CA GLU A 88 3.88 -16.34 -1.23
C GLU A 88 2.76 -16.05 -2.24
N ARG A 89 2.00 -14.95 -2.05
CA ARG A 89 0.91 -14.53 -2.95
C ARG A 89 1.41 -13.88 -4.23
N TYR A 90 2.45 -13.05 -4.12
CA TYR A 90 3.03 -12.22 -5.18
C TYR A 90 4.53 -12.53 -5.30
N PRO A 91 4.88 -13.72 -5.86
CA PRO A 91 6.27 -14.14 -5.94
C PRO A 91 7.05 -13.28 -6.94
N VAL A 92 8.05 -12.56 -6.44
CA VAL A 92 9.01 -11.83 -7.28
C VAL A 92 9.98 -12.83 -7.89
N THR A 93 9.84 -13.09 -9.19
CA THR A 93 10.71 -14.02 -9.94
C THR A 93 11.39 -13.30 -11.10
N PRO A 94 12.50 -13.82 -11.64
CA PRO A 94 13.16 -13.24 -12.82
C PRO A 94 12.24 -13.08 -14.05
N LEU A 95 11.14 -13.85 -14.12
CA LEU A 95 10.17 -13.80 -15.22
C LEU A 95 8.94 -12.92 -14.91
N GLY A 96 8.75 -12.50 -13.66
CA GLY A 96 7.55 -11.79 -13.21
C GLY A 96 7.50 -10.30 -13.61
N GLY A 97 8.63 -9.72 -14.01
CA GLY A 97 8.71 -8.31 -14.38
C GLY A 97 8.46 -7.34 -13.22
N SER A 98 8.35 -6.05 -13.56
CA SER A 98 8.19 -4.95 -12.60
C SER A 98 6.86 -4.99 -11.84
N ILE A 99 5.81 -5.52 -12.47
CA ILE A 99 4.48 -5.57 -11.85
C ILE A 99 4.46 -6.47 -10.60
N GLN A 100 5.17 -7.61 -10.61
CA GLN A 100 5.23 -8.49 -9.43
C GLN A 100 5.95 -7.84 -8.26
N ILE A 101 6.93 -6.99 -8.53
CA ILE A 101 7.61 -6.20 -7.50
C ILE A 101 6.62 -5.22 -6.86
N TYR A 102 5.86 -4.50 -7.67
CA TYR A 102 4.79 -3.60 -7.20
C TYR A 102 3.74 -4.34 -6.36
N LEU A 103 3.18 -5.45 -6.86
CA LEU A 103 2.14 -6.21 -6.15
C LEU A 103 2.63 -6.69 -4.78
N SER A 104 3.85 -7.21 -4.72
CA SER A 104 4.47 -7.63 -3.46
C SER A 104 4.66 -6.45 -2.51
N ALA A 105 5.22 -5.34 -3.01
CA ALA A 105 5.47 -4.14 -2.23
C ALA A 105 4.17 -3.56 -1.64
N MET A 106 3.12 -3.36 -2.44
CA MET A 106 1.84 -2.83 -1.96
C MET A 106 1.17 -3.74 -0.92
N CYS A 107 1.35 -5.06 -1.02
CA CYS A 107 0.89 -5.99 0.01
C CYS A 107 1.59 -5.76 1.35
N HIS A 108 2.91 -5.54 1.32
CA HIS A 108 3.68 -5.20 2.53
C HIS A 108 3.28 -3.83 3.10
N GLU A 109 2.99 -2.85 2.26
CA GLU A 109 2.49 -1.54 2.68
C GLU A 109 1.16 -1.65 3.42
N ASP A 110 0.17 -2.33 2.83
CA ASP A 110 -1.16 -2.51 3.44
C ASP A 110 -1.05 -3.17 4.83
N LEU A 111 -0.13 -4.13 4.99
CA LEU A 111 0.16 -4.75 6.28
C LEU A 111 0.68 -3.73 7.29
N ALA A 112 1.67 -2.91 6.92
CA ALA A 112 2.24 -1.88 7.79
C ALA A 112 1.17 -0.84 8.20
N VAL A 113 0.37 -0.38 7.25
CA VAL A 113 -0.73 0.56 7.46
C VAL A 113 -1.80 -0.03 8.38
N THR A 114 -2.12 -1.31 8.21
CA THR A 114 -3.08 -2.01 9.08
C THR A 114 -2.58 -2.05 10.53
N TYR A 115 -1.30 -2.32 10.75
CA TYR A 115 -0.71 -2.31 12.09
C TYR A 115 -0.64 -0.90 12.69
N PHE A 116 -0.31 0.10 11.88
CA PHE A 116 -0.31 1.50 12.31
C PHE A 116 -1.73 1.95 12.75
N LYS A 117 -2.77 1.65 11.97
CA LYS A 117 -4.17 1.94 12.33
C LYS A 117 -4.59 1.28 13.66
N ALA A 118 -4.04 0.10 13.94
CA ALA A 118 -4.33 -0.65 15.17
C ALA A 118 -3.55 -0.14 16.39
N ALA A 119 -2.46 0.60 16.18
CA ALA A 119 -1.62 1.13 17.25
C ALA A 119 -2.24 2.40 17.85
N LYS A 120 -2.78 2.29 19.07
CA LYS A 120 -3.29 3.45 19.83
C LYS A 120 -2.21 3.94 20.79
N GLY A 121 -1.72 5.16 20.58
CA GLY A 121 -0.63 5.73 21.40
C GLY A 121 0.64 4.88 21.36
N GLY A 122 0.98 4.34 20.18
CA GLY A 122 2.13 3.48 19.96
C GLY A 122 1.91 2.01 20.31
N ARG A 123 0.84 1.63 21.02
CA ARG A 123 0.63 0.24 21.47
C ARG A 123 -0.42 -0.49 20.64
N ILE A 124 -0.12 -1.74 20.28
CA ILE A 124 -1.07 -2.65 19.65
C ILE A 124 -1.71 -3.51 20.75
N ALA A 125 -2.95 -3.19 21.11
CA ALA A 125 -3.70 -3.88 22.18
C ALA A 125 -4.00 -5.35 21.86
N GLY A 126 -4.05 -5.71 20.57
CA GLY A 126 -4.22 -7.07 20.07
C GLY A 126 -3.86 -7.11 18.59
N THR A 127 -3.45 -8.29 18.09
CA THR A 127 -3.06 -8.44 16.69
C THR A 127 -4.24 -8.06 15.78
N PRO A 128 -4.11 -7.06 14.90
CA PRO A 128 -5.22 -6.66 14.06
C PRO A 128 -5.62 -7.80 13.12
N PRO A 129 -6.91 -7.94 12.78
CA PRO A 129 -7.31 -8.82 11.68
C PRO A 129 -6.63 -8.30 10.41
N TRP A 130 -6.00 -9.21 9.67
CA TRP A 130 -5.37 -8.91 8.40
C TRP A 130 -5.31 -10.19 7.60
N LYS A 131 -5.67 -10.07 6.33
CA LYS A 131 -5.53 -11.09 5.28
C LYS A 131 -4.71 -10.46 4.16
N VAL A 132 -4.00 -11.29 3.40
CA VAL A 132 -3.29 -10.82 2.21
C VAL A 132 -4.31 -10.11 1.29
N PRO A 133 -4.09 -8.83 0.94
CA PRO A 133 -5.00 -8.09 0.07
C PRO A 133 -4.90 -8.57 -1.38
N ASP A 134 -5.95 -8.33 -2.16
CA ASP A 134 -5.88 -8.41 -3.61
C ASP A 134 -5.50 -7.03 -4.14
N ILE A 135 -4.23 -6.87 -4.54
CA ILE A 135 -3.69 -5.65 -5.15
C ILE A 135 -4.08 -5.60 -6.63
N ALA A 136 -4.56 -4.44 -7.08
CA ALA A 136 -4.90 -4.20 -8.49
C ALA A 136 -3.64 -4.05 -9.33
N GLU A 137 -3.59 -4.73 -10.48
CA GLU A 137 -2.55 -4.63 -11.51
C GLU A 137 -2.70 -3.41 -12.40
#